data_AF-A0A7C3MC40-F1
#
_entry.id   AF-A0A7C3MC40-F1
#
_cell.length_a   1.000
_cell.length_b   1.000
_cell.length_c   1.000
_cell.angle_alpha   90.00
_cell.angle_beta   90.00
_cell.angle_gamma   90.00
#
_symmetry.space_group_name_H-M   'P 1'
#
loop_
_entity.id
_entity.type
_entity.pdbx_description
1 polymer ?
#
loop_
_entity_poly.entity_id
_entity_poly.type
_entity_poly.pdbx_seq_one_letter_code
_entity_poly.pdbx_strand_id
1 'polypeptide(L)'
;MRQALKHRRLQLVILAVLLWIGSLVDPFAQGPTVINYQGRVTVAGTNFTGTGQFRFALVDGVTGAVYWSNGSGPVSIPVTRGLFSVLLGDTTVSNMAPLPVWAFTNTDVRLRVWIDSGRGFELLGPDQRLAAVPYALAVAPNSVGPLQLGAGAIRGLVQCDGGNPANAYVYIPGKSIFAVVGPVSPAGAPFELSPVPGGTHTIAVELRENGVIATQVVNVLPGQTVENVNFLFRKFFRDADGDGYGHYSQFIFATTLPAGYSTNSWDCNDANPAINPGATEICNGIDDNCDGITDPEGTPGCITYYYDADGDGWGVSGNSKCLCAPSGNYRALQPGDCNDNNPNIYPGAPEACNGMDDDCDGATDEEGAQGCITYYYDADGDGYGVTSKSKCLCAPSGNYRAMQPGDCNDSDPNVHPGAPERCNGVDDDCDGITDEGC
;
A
#
# COMPACT_ATOMS: atom_id res chain seq x y z
N MET A 1 19.61 18.84 48.61
CA MET A 1 19.56 18.88 47.12
C MET A 1 20.92 18.90 46.40
N ARG A 2 22.01 19.50 46.94
CA ARG A 2 23.31 19.55 46.25
C ARG A 2 24.11 18.22 46.23
N GLN A 3 23.91 17.31 47.18
CA GLN A 3 24.60 16.00 47.21
C GLN A 3 24.00 14.97 46.23
N ALA A 4 22.68 14.96 46.02
CA ALA A 4 22.01 14.03 45.11
C ALA A 4 22.35 14.30 43.62
N LEU A 5 22.62 15.56 43.25
CA LEU A 5 23.02 15.93 41.88
C LEU A 5 24.46 15.49 41.55
N LYS A 6 25.34 15.40 42.55
CA LYS A 6 26.74 14.95 42.37
C LYS A 6 26.82 13.45 42.10
N HIS A 7 25.97 12.64 42.73
CA HIS A 7 25.93 11.18 42.49
C HIS A 7 25.37 10.82 41.11
N ARG A 8 24.35 11.53 40.62
CA ARG A 8 23.83 11.32 39.25
C ARG A 8 24.86 11.66 38.17
N ARG A 9 25.67 12.72 38.35
CA ARG A 9 26.75 13.06 37.42
C ARG A 9 27.90 12.05 37.44
N LEU A 10 28.23 11.49 38.61
CA LEU A 10 29.26 10.45 38.72
C LEU A 10 28.82 9.12 38.10
N GLN A 11 27.55 8.74 38.25
CA GLN A 11 27.00 7.53 37.61
C GLN A 11 26.90 7.65 36.09
N LEU A 12 26.56 8.83 35.55
CA LEU A 12 26.54 9.09 34.11
C LEU A 12 27.95 9.07 33.48
N VAL A 13 28.97 9.56 34.21
CA VAL A 13 30.36 9.50 33.75
C VAL A 13 30.93 8.08 33.82
N ILE A 14 30.58 7.28 34.83
CA ILE A 14 31.00 5.87 34.93
C ILE A 14 30.32 5.01 33.85
N LEU A 15 29.03 5.24 33.54
CA LEU A 15 28.36 4.57 32.42
C LEU A 15 28.97 4.97 31.08
N ALA A 16 29.30 6.24 30.87
CA ALA A 16 29.92 6.72 29.64
C ALA A 16 31.34 6.15 29.45
N VAL A 17 32.13 6.01 30.52
CA VAL A 17 33.46 5.40 30.46
C VAL A 17 33.39 3.88 30.27
N LEU A 18 32.40 3.18 30.83
CA LEU A 18 32.19 1.74 30.57
C LEU A 18 31.67 1.46 29.15
N LEU A 19 30.87 2.36 28.54
CA LEU A 19 30.46 2.30 27.13
C LEU A 19 31.59 2.67 26.16
N TRP A 20 32.59 3.45 26.60
CA TRP A 20 33.77 3.81 25.80
C TRP A 20 34.92 2.78 25.92
N ILE A 21 35.01 2.03 27.02
CA ILE A 21 35.97 0.92 27.18
C ILE A 21 35.42 -0.39 26.58
N GLY A 22 34.08 -0.55 26.49
CA GLY A 22 33.42 -1.70 25.85
C GLY A 22 33.44 -1.70 24.31
N SER A 23 34.06 -0.71 23.66
CA SER A 23 34.12 -0.56 22.20
C SER A 23 35.54 -0.74 21.62
N LEU A 24 36.47 -1.36 22.38
CA LEU A 24 37.84 -1.66 21.93
C LEU A 24 38.16 -3.17 21.82
N VAL A 25 37.15 -4.02 21.70
CA VAL A 25 37.32 -5.43 21.33
C VAL A 25 36.25 -5.81 20.33
N ASP A 26 36.62 -5.73 19.04
CA ASP A 26 35.91 -6.47 18.00
C ASP A 26 36.01 -7.96 18.34
N PRO A 27 34.90 -8.70 18.49
CA PRO A 27 34.97 -10.15 18.48
C PRO A 27 35.29 -10.56 17.05
N PHE A 28 36.58 -10.74 16.75
CA PHE A 28 36.99 -11.43 15.54
C PHE A 28 36.44 -12.85 15.59
N ALA A 29 35.39 -13.12 14.81
CA ALA A 29 35.07 -14.46 14.39
C ALA A 29 36.15 -14.92 13.39
N GLN A 30 37.32 -15.31 13.89
CA GLN A 30 38.28 -16.08 13.08
C GLN A 30 37.77 -17.52 13.02
N GLY A 31 37.04 -17.86 11.95
CA GLY A 31 36.93 -19.26 11.56
C GLY A 31 38.34 -19.84 11.35
N PRO A 32 38.58 -21.12 11.66
CA PRO A 32 39.91 -21.72 11.53
C PRO A 32 40.39 -21.64 10.06
N THR A 33 41.54 -21.00 9.84
CA THR A 33 42.19 -20.86 8.54
C THR A 33 42.90 -22.15 8.18
N VAL A 34 42.13 -23.15 7.73
CA VAL A 34 42.68 -24.45 7.33
C VAL A 34 42.95 -24.48 5.83
N ILE A 35 44.13 -24.96 5.42
CA ILE A 35 44.50 -25.13 4.00
C ILE A 35 44.70 -26.61 3.71
N ASN A 36 43.99 -27.15 2.73
CA ASN A 36 44.27 -28.50 2.23
C ASN A 36 45.50 -28.50 1.32
N TYR A 37 46.49 -29.32 1.65
CA TYR A 37 47.68 -29.56 0.85
C TYR A 37 47.81 -31.06 0.52
N GLN A 38 48.09 -31.35 -0.74
CA GLN A 38 48.36 -32.70 -1.23
C GLN A 38 49.75 -32.74 -1.84
N GLY A 39 50.49 -33.80 -1.53
CA GLY A 39 51.85 -33.98 -2.02
C GLY A 39 52.17 -35.42 -2.38
N ARG A 40 53.29 -35.60 -3.08
CA ARG A 40 53.83 -36.91 -3.40
C ARG A 40 55.19 -37.11 -2.74
N VAL A 41 55.41 -38.31 -2.21
CA VAL A 41 56.62 -38.76 -1.53
C VAL A 41 57.16 -39.99 -2.23
N THR A 42 58.44 -39.94 -2.60
CA THR A 42 59.17 -41.08 -3.10
C THR A 42 60.43 -41.29 -2.29
N VAL A 43 60.69 -42.51 -1.86
CA VAL A 43 61.93 -42.89 -1.15
C VAL A 43 62.77 -43.73 -2.12
N ALA A 44 64.00 -43.27 -2.40
CA ALA A 44 64.91 -43.89 -3.37
C ALA A 44 64.27 -44.16 -4.76
N GLY A 45 63.40 -43.25 -5.22
CA GLY A 45 62.72 -43.35 -6.52
C GLY A 45 61.45 -44.22 -6.55
N THR A 46 61.05 -44.81 -5.42
CA THR A 46 59.82 -45.61 -5.31
C THR A 46 58.77 -44.90 -4.46
N ASN A 47 57.49 -45.05 -4.79
CA ASN A 47 56.39 -44.42 -4.06
C ASN A 47 56.29 -44.96 -2.62
N PHE A 48 56.44 -44.09 -1.63
CA PHE A 48 56.37 -44.46 -0.23
C PHE A 48 54.94 -44.86 0.18
N THR A 49 54.78 -45.95 0.93
CA THR A 49 53.49 -46.36 1.52
C THR A 49 53.71 -46.69 2.99
N GLY A 50 52.93 -46.08 3.87
CA GLY A 50 53.10 -46.16 5.33
C GLY A 50 52.84 -44.81 5.99
N THR A 51 53.08 -44.71 7.30
CA THR A 51 52.95 -43.44 8.03
C THR A 51 54.27 -42.69 7.99
N GLY A 52 54.27 -41.48 7.43
CA GLY A 52 55.42 -40.57 7.43
C GLY A 52 55.33 -39.54 8.55
N GLN A 53 56.47 -39.10 9.08
CA GLN A 53 56.55 -37.97 10.01
C GLN A 53 56.87 -36.71 9.22
N PHE A 54 55.98 -35.72 9.24
CA PHE A 54 56.11 -34.51 8.43
C PHE A 54 56.37 -33.27 9.27
N ARG A 55 57.14 -32.33 8.73
CA ARG A 55 57.23 -30.96 9.22
C ARG A 55 56.84 -30.01 8.09
N PHE A 56 56.16 -28.93 8.44
CA PHE A 56 55.69 -27.91 7.52
C PHE A 56 56.13 -26.54 8.01
N ALA A 57 56.54 -25.69 7.08
CA ALA A 57 56.76 -24.29 7.34
C ALA A 57 56.24 -23.44 6.19
N LEU A 58 55.73 -22.25 6.52
CA LEU A 58 55.55 -21.18 5.56
C LEU A 58 56.80 -20.31 5.58
N VAL A 59 57.41 -20.13 4.41
CA VAL A 59 58.66 -19.40 4.26
C VAL A 59 58.55 -18.33 3.19
N ASP A 60 59.37 -17.30 3.29
CA ASP A 60 59.61 -16.34 2.22
C ASP A 60 60.35 -17.01 1.06
N GLY A 61 59.83 -16.86 -0.16
CA GLY A 61 60.35 -17.53 -1.35
C GLY A 61 61.72 -17.03 -1.84
N VAL A 62 62.23 -15.91 -1.29
CA VAL A 62 63.51 -15.31 -1.67
C VAL A 62 64.55 -15.46 -0.55
N THR A 63 64.20 -15.08 0.67
CA THR A 63 65.06 -15.02 1.85
C THR A 63 65.01 -16.29 2.68
N GLY A 64 63.97 -17.11 2.54
CA GLY A 64 63.76 -18.32 3.35
C GLY A 64 63.36 -18.06 4.79
N ALA A 65 63.03 -16.81 5.16
CA ALA A 65 62.55 -16.45 6.48
C ALA A 65 61.27 -17.23 6.83
N VAL A 66 61.19 -17.79 8.04
CA VAL A 66 60.04 -18.61 8.47
C VAL A 66 58.94 -17.72 9.04
N TYR A 67 57.77 -17.73 8.39
CA TYR A 67 56.57 -17.05 8.86
C TYR A 67 55.73 -17.92 9.80
N TRP A 68 55.76 -19.24 9.58
CA TRP A 68 55.01 -20.18 10.40
C TRP A 68 55.65 -21.56 10.34
N SER A 69 55.45 -22.36 11.39
CA SER A 69 55.76 -23.80 11.39
C SER A 69 54.64 -24.58 12.06
N ASN A 70 54.47 -25.85 11.70
CA ASN A 70 53.40 -26.70 12.24
C ASN A 70 53.47 -26.91 13.75
N GLY A 71 54.60 -26.65 14.42
CA GLY A 71 54.72 -26.75 15.88
C GLY A 71 56.09 -27.24 16.32
N SER A 72 56.18 -27.70 17.58
CA SER A 72 57.44 -28.17 18.19
C SER A 72 57.83 -29.60 17.79
N GLY A 73 56.92 -30.36 17.17
CA GLY A 73 57.13 -31.75 16.78
C GLY A 73 56.61 -32.07 15.37
N PRO A 74 56.95 -33.25 14.81
CA PRO A 74 56.41 -33.67 13.53
C PRO A 74 54.95 -34.14 13.63
N VAL A 75 54.28 -34.14 12.49
CA VAL A 75 52.90 -34.60 12.30
C VAL A 75 52.92 -35.96 11.61
N SER A 76 52.23 -36.94 12.18
CA SER A 76 52.10 -38.27 11.60
C SER A 76 51.01 -38.28 10.51
N ILE A 77 51.38 -38.54 9.27
CA ILE A 77 50.44 -38.52 8.13
C ILE A 77 50.52 -39.85 7.37
N PRO A 78 49.38 -40.52 7.11
CA PRO A 78 49.36 -41.70 6.28
C PRO A 78 49.66 -41.36 4.82
N VAL A 79 50.58 -42.11 4.22
CA VAL A 79 50.96 -42.01 2.81
C VAL A 79 50.56 -43.31 2.11
N THR A 80 49.80 -43.19 1.02
CA THR A 80 49.36 -44.35 0.23
C THR A 80 49.88 -44.23 -1.19
N ARG A 81 50.71 -45.17 -1.64
CA ARG A 81 51.30 -45.18 -2.99
C ARG A 81 51.95 -43.83 -3.35
N GLY A 82 52.62 -43.23 -2.37
CA GLY A 82 53.35 -41.98 -2.48
C GLY A 82 52.50 -40.75 -2.24
N LEU A 83 51.17 -40.84 -2.15
CA LEU A 83 50.30 -39.66 -1.99
C LEU A 83 49.91 -39.44 -0.54
N PHE A 84 49.90 -38.18 -0.11
CA PHE A 84 49.37 -37.75 1.18
C PHE A 84 48.54 -36.48 1.03
N SER A 85 47.64 -36.25 1.98
CA SER A 85 46.84 -35.04 2.12
C SER A 85 46.92 -34.58 3.57
N VAL A 86 46.98 -33.27 3.78
CA VAL A 86 47.00 -32.68 5.12
C VAL A 86 46.23 -31.37 5.13
N LEU A 87 45.53 -31.13 6.23
CA LEU A 87 44.90 -29.87 6.55
C LEU A 87 45.86 -29.03 7.40
N LEU A 88 46.59 -28.11 6.77
CA LEU A 88 47.49 -27.19 7.46
C LEU A 88 46.67 -26.22 8.30
N GLY A 89 47.07 -25.98 9.55
CA GLY A 89 46.35 -25.09 10.46
C GLY A 89 45.22 -25.76 11.26
N ASP A 90 44.91 -27.03 10.98
CA ASP A 90 43.90 -27.78 11.73
C ASP A 90 44.45 -28.23 13.09
N THR A 91 44.06 -27.52 14.15
CA THR A 91 44.53 -27.76 15.52
C THR A 91 43.99 -29.05 16.14
N THR A 92 43.09 -29.78 15.46
CA THR A 92 42.69 -31.13 15.88
C THR A 92 43.77 -32.17 15.58
N VAL A 93 44.72 -31.86 14.69
CA VAL A 93 45.89 -32.68 14.40
C VAL A 93 47.00 -32.40 15.41
N SER A 94 47.53 -33.44 16.06
CA SER A 94 48.64 -33.30 17.01
C SER A 94 49.87 -32.68 16.34
N ASN A 95 50.52 -31.73 17.03
CA ASN A 95 51.64 -30.93 16.50
C ASN A 95 51.29 -30.11 15.24
N MET A 96 50.05 -29.62 15.14
CA MET A 96 49.62 -28.67 14.12
C MET A 96 49.14 -27.37 14.77
N ALA A 97 49.93 -26.31 14.64
CA ALA A 97 49.59 -24.96 15.08
C ALA A 97 48.59 -24.31 14.10
N PRO A 98 47.72 -23.39 14.57
CA PRO A 98 46.85 -22.65 13.67
C PRO A 98 47.67 -21.79 12.69
N LEU A 99 47.14 -21.58 11.48
CA LEU A 99 47.81 -20.75 10.47
C LEU A 99 47.60 -19.26 10.75
N PRO A 100 48.67 -18.47 10.93
CA PRO A 100 48.54 -17.05 11.14
C PRO A 100 48.13 -16.34 9.85
N VAL A 101 47.04 -15.58 9.93
CA VAL A 101 46.53 -14.76 8.81
C VAL A 101 47.62 -13.81 8.28
N TRP A 102 48.46 -13.26 9.17
CA TRP A 102 49.53 -12.34 8.81
C TRP A 102 50.63 -12.98 7.95
N ALA A 103 50.82 -14.30 7.97
CA ALA A 103 51.81 -14.93 7.09
C ALA A 103 51.48 -14.66 5.61
N PHE A 104 50.18 -14.57 5.28
CA PHE A 104 49.68 -14.34 3.93
C PHE A 104 49.55 -12.86 3.55
N THR A 105 50.06 -11.92 4.35
CA THR A 105 50.26 -10.53 3.91
C THR A 105 51.60 -10.35 3.16
N ASN A 106 52.46 -11.37 3.17
CA ASN A 106 53.74 -11.37 2.46
C ASN A 106 53.58 -11.76 0.98
N THR A 107 54.43 -11.18 0.11
CA THR A 107 54.26 -11.22 -1.35
C THR A 107 54.67 -12.54 -2.02
N ASP A 108 55.59 -13.33 -1.44
CA ASP A 108 55.98 -14.66 -1.95
C ASP A 108 56.07 -15.70 -0.81
N VAL A 109 54.90 -16.20 -0.35
CA VAL A 109 54.83 -17.25 0.67
C VAL A 109 54.87 -18.62 0.01
N ARG A 110 55.79 -19.47 0.46
CA ARG A 110 55.94 -20.85 -0.01
C ARG A 110 55.81 -21.86 1.13
N LEU A 111 55.21 -22.99 0.83
CA LEU A 111 55.15 -24.14 1.71
C LEU A 111 56.42 -24.97 1.56
N ARG A 112 57.17 -25.07 2.65
CA ARG A 112 58.32 -25.95 2.80
C ARG A 112 57.90 -27.20 3.57
N VAL A 113 58.22 -28.37 3.03
CA VAL A 113 57.81 -29.66 3.59
C VAL A 113 59.03 -30.55 3.80
N TRP A 114 59.16 -31.12 5.00
CA TRP A 114 60.11 -32.18 5.28
C TRP A 114 59.37 -33.46 5.65
N ILE A 115 59.93 -34.60 5.29
CA ILE A 115 59.44 -35.92 5.69
C ILE A 115 60.55 -36.76 6.28
N ASP A 116 60.26 -37.51 7.34
CA ASP A 116 61.04 -38.66 7.77
C ASP A 116 60.24 -39.94 7.48
N SER A 117 60.78 -40.76 6.59
CA SER A 117 60.23 -42.07 6.20
C SER A 117 60.90 -43.24 6.93
N GLY A 118 61.58 -42.98 8.05
CA GLY A 118 62.40 -43.95 8.81
C GLY A 118 63.92 -43.84 8.56
N ARG A 119 64.38 -42.73 7.96
CA ARG A 119 65.81 -42.49 7.62
C ARG A 119 66.31 -41.11 8.06
N GLY A 120 65.50 -40.36 8.80
CA GLY A 120 65.75 -38.95 9.13
C GLY A 120 64.97 -38.01 8.21
N PHE A 121 64.85 -36.75 8.61
CA PHE A 121 64.10 -35.74 7.86
C PHE A 121 64.83 -35.32 6.58
N GLU A 122 64.18 -35.50 5.44
CA GLU A 122 64.58 -34.99 4.14
C GLU A 122 63.61 -33.91 3.65
N LEU A 123 64.12 -32.94 2.90
CA LEU A 123 63.32 -31.87 2.30
C LEU A 123 62.64 -32.35 1.03
N LEU A 124 61.31 -32.20 0.94
CA LEU A 124 60.54 -32.40 -0.28
C LEU A 124 60.59 -31.12 -1.11
N GLY A 125 61.73 -30.90 -1.76
CA GLY A 125 61.97 -29.74 -2.60
C GLY A 125 61.40 -29.86 -4.03
N PRO A 126 61.16 -28.73 -4.72
CA PRO A 126 61.34 -27.36 -4.25
C PRO A 126 60.16 -26.88 -3.37
N ASP A 127 60.37 -25.80 -2.61
CA ASP A 127 59.29 -25.13 -1.87
C ASP A 127 58.13 -24.76 -2.81
N GLN A 128 56.92 -25.10 -2.41
CA GLN A 128 55.73 -24.97 -3.25
C GLN A 128 55.06 -23.62 -3.02
N ARG A 129 54.78 -22.89 -4.12
CA ARG A 129 54.04 -21.63 -4.02
C ARG A 129 52.59 -21.91 -3.64
N LEU A 130 52.09 -21.25 -2.60
CA LEU A 130 50.66 -21.30 -2.27
C LEU A 130 49.93 -20.22 -3.09
N ALA A 131 49.02 -20.61 -3.98
CA ALA A 131 48.30 -19.68 -4.85
C ALA A 131 46.86 -19.42 -4.40
N ALA A 132 46.43 -18.16 -4.53
CA ALA A 132 45.11 -17.53 -4.40
C ALA A 132 44.23 -17.82 -3.16
N VAL A 133 44.06 -19.07 -2.75
CA VAL A 133 43.10 -19.45 -1.68
C VAL A 133 43.49 -18.92 -0.29
N PRO A 134 44.77 -18.91 0.13
CA PRO A 134 45.15 -18.38 1.45
C PRO A 134 45.12 -16.85 1.51
N TYR A 135 45.38 -16.18 0.38
CA TYR A 135 45.35 -14.73 0.25
C TYR A 135 43.93 -14.17 0.27
N ALA A 136 42.93 -14.96 -0.15
CA ALA A 136 41.51 -14.61 -0.04
C ALA A 136 41.00 -14.62 1.42
N LEU A 137 41.65 -15.37 2.32
CA LEU A 137 41.30 -15.46 3.75
C LEU A 137 41.97 -14.38 4.62
N ALA A 138 42.92 -13.61 4.08
CA ALA A 138 43.60 -12.52 4.79
C ALA A 138 42.88 -11.17 4.71
N VAL A 139 41.72 -11.12 4.04
CA VAL A 139 40.89 -9.92 3.97
C VAL A 139 40.09 -9.82 5.27
N ALA A 140 40.44 -8.86 6.12
CA ALA A 140 39.63 -8.51 7.28
C ALA A 140 38.24 -8.02 6.83
N PRO A 141 37.15 -8.28 7.59
CA PRO A 141 35.88 -7.65 7.31
C PRO A 141 36.08 -6.13 7.44
N ASN A 142 35.70 -5.38 6.40
CA ASN A 142 35.73 -3.92 6.30
C ASN A 142 37.02 -3.24 5.81
N SER A 143 37.97 -3.98 5.21
CA SER A 143 39.14 -3.37 4.54
C SER A 143 39.10 -3.47 3.01
N VAL A 144 37.95 -3.22 2.38
CA VAL A 144 37.93 -2.75 0.99
C VAL A 144 38.23 -1.24 0.98
N GLY A 145 39.43 -0.89 1.47
CA GLY A 145 40.13 0.32 1.02
C GLY A 145 40.61 0.08 -0.41
N PRO A 146 40.86 1.13 -1.21
CA PRO A 146 40.99 1.04 -2.66
C PRO A 146 42.00 -0.04 -3.02
N LEU A 147 41.47 -1.15 -3.52
CA LEU A 147 42.22 -2.16 -4.23
C LEU A 147 42.91 -1.41 -5.35
N GLN A 148 44.23 -1.25 -5.22
CA GLN A 148 45.10 -0.87 -6.32
C GLN A 148 45.20 -2.07 -7.27
N LEU A 149 44.06 -2.42 -7.86
CA LEU A 149 43.92 -3.31 -9.00
C LEU A 149 44.23 -2.49 -10.26
N GLY A 150 44.88 -3.14 -11.22
CA GLY A 150 45.65 -2.51 -12.28
C GLY A 150 44.99 -1.34 -13.01
N ALA A 151 45.83 -0.42 -13.50
CA ALA A 151 45.43 0.67 -14.37
C ALA A 151 44.40 0.21 -15.43
N GLY A 152 43.18 0.76 -15.38
CA GLY A 152 42.15 0.55 -16.39
C GLY A 152 40.79 0.00 -15.92
N ALA A 153 40.24 0.38 -14.76
CA ALA A 153 38.85 0.03 -14.41
C ALA A 153 37.92 1.26 -14.51
N ILE A 154 36.67 1.04 -14.93
CA ILE A 154 35.60 2.04 -15.01
C ILE A 154 34.52 1.67 -13.98
N ARG A 155 34.15 2.60 -13.08
CA ARG A 155 33.16 2.38 -12.02
C ARG A 155 32.09 3.47 -12.00
N GLY A 156 30.90 3.12 -11.54
CA GLY A 156 29.81 4.09 -11.43
C GLY A 156 28.54 3.49 -10.85
N LEU A 157 27.47 4.25 -10.93
CA LEU A 157 26.13 3.85 -10.48
C LEU A 157 25.14 3.96 -11.64
N VAL A 158 24.25 2.98 -11.74
CA VAL A 158 23.04 3.09 -12.54
C VAL A 158 21.88 3.34 -11.58
N GLN A 159 21.18 4.46 -11.74
CA GLN A 159 20.04 4.87 -10.92
C GLN A 159 18.78 4.95 -11.79
N CYS A 160 17.65 4.62 -11.17
CA CYS A 160 16.35 4.79 -11.78
C CYS A 160 15.36 5.35 -10.74
N ASP A 161 14.77 6.50 -11.05
CA ASP A 161 13.69 7.08 -10.26
C ASP A 161 12.34 6.60 -10.80
N GLY A 162 11.41 6.29 -9.89
CA GLY A 162 10.05 5.87 -10.25
C GLY A 162 9.94 4.45 -10.81
N GLY A 163 11.00 3.64 -10.74
CA GLY A 163 10.98 2.23 -11.14
C GLY A 163 12.15 1.44 -10.57
N ASN A 164 12.01 0.10 -10.55
CA ASN A 164 13.06 -0.82 -10.09
C ASN A 164 13.38 -1.86 -11.17
N PRO A 165 13.99 -1.44 -12.31
CA PRO A 165 14.30 -2.39 -13.37
C PRO A 165 15.23 -3.49 -12.85
N ALA A 166 14.91 -4.73 -13.20
CA ALA A 166 15.62 -5.90 -12.68
C ALA A 166 17.10 -5.89 -13.07
N ASN A 167 17.42 -5.46 -14.29
CA ASN A 167 18.77 -5.43 -14.82
C ASN A 167 19.02 -4.18 -15.69
N ALA A 168 20.24 -3.67 -15.60
CA ALA A 168 20.86 -2.76 -16.56
C ALA A 168 22.08 -3.45 -17.20
N TYR A 169 22.31 -3.17 -18.47
CA TYR A 169 23.44 -3.67 -19.24
C TYR A 169 24.39 -2.51 -19.49
N VAL A 170 25.54 -2.53 -18.84
CA VAL A 170 26.59 -1.52 -19.00
C VAL A 170 27.68 -2.09 -19.89
N TYR A 171 28.04 -1.41 -20.97
CA TYR A 171 29.03 -1.94 -21.91
C TYR A 171 29.78 -0.84 -22.66
N ILE A 172 30.90 -1.21 -23.29
CA ILE A 172 31.61 -0.35 -24.25
C ILE A 172 31.24 -0.81 -25.67
N PRO A 173 30.54 0.01 -26.47
CA PRO A 173 30.14 -0.38 -27.82
C PRO A 173 31.33 -0.83 -28.68
N GLY A 174 31.16 -1.94 -29.38
CA GLY A 174 32.22 -2.53 -30.22
C GLY A 174 33.36 -3.22 -29.45
N LYS A 175 33.21 -3.43 -28.14
CA LYS A 175 34.15 -4.20 -27.30
C LYS A 175 33.43 -5.34 -26.57
N SER A 176 34.15 -6.42 -26.27
CA SER A 176 33.65 -7.52 -25.42
C SER A 176 33.78 -7.19 -23.92
N ILE A 177 33.41 -5.97 -23.53
CA ILE A 177 33.52 -5.47 -22.15
C ILE A 177 32.12 -5.04 -21.74
N PHE A 178 31.49 -5.81 -20.85
CA PHE A 178 30.14 -5.55 -20.36
C PHE A 178 29.97 -6.00 -18.90
N ALA A 179 29.01 -5.39 -18.22
CA ALA A 179 28.51 -5.78 -16.91
C ALA A 179 26.98 -5.78 -16.94
N VAL A 180 26.38 -6.74 -16.25
CA VAL A 180 24.94 -6.74 -15.96
C VAL A 180 24.81 -6.36 -14.50
N VAL A 181 24.07 -5.30 -14.21
CA VAL A 181 23.92 -4.77 -12.85
C VAL A 181 22.46 -4.62 -12.48
N GLY A 182 22.13 -4.93 -11.24
CA GLY A 182 20.76 -4.87 -10.75
C GLY A 182 20.59 -5.57 -9.41
N PRO A 183 19.43 -5.39 -8.75
CA PRO A 183 18.32 -4.54 -9.19
C PRO A 183 18.68 -3.05 -9.17
N VAL A 184 18.24 -2.31 -10.19
CA VAL A 184 18.44 -0.86 -10.26
C VAL A 184 17.36 -0.21 -9.40
N SER A 185 17.72 0.79 -8.62
CA SER A 185 16.81 1.53 -7.76
C SER A 185 17.27 3.00 -7.64
N PRO A 186 16.52 3.87 -6.96
CA PRO A 186 16.97 5.24 -6.69
C PRO A 186 18.30 5.29 -5.91
N ALA A 187 18.58 4.28 -5.07
CA ALA A 187 19.84 4.18 -4.32
C ALA A 187 21.06 3.87 -5.21
N GLY A 188 20.82 3.42 -6.45
CA GLY A 188 21.84 3.09 -7.43
C GLY A 188 22.38 1.67 -7.34
N ALA A 189 22.60 1.06 -8.49
CA ALA A 189 23.29 -0.22 -8.65
C ALA A 189 24.75 0.04 -9.09
N PRO A 190 25.75 -0.36 -8.28
CA PRO A 190 27.15 -0.16 -8.64
C PRO A 190 27.56 -1.09 -9.79
N PHE A 191 28.40 -0.56 -10.69
CA PHE A 191 29.01 -1.34 -11.76
C PHE A 191 30.52 -1.15 -11.81
N GLU A 192 31.20 -2.15 -12.37
CA GLU A 192 32.61 -2.10 -12.70
C GLU A 192 32.83 -2.74 -14.07
N LEU A 193 33.54 -2.04 -14.97
CA LEU A 193 34.11 -2.60 -16.19
C LEU A 193 35.62 -2.67 -16.01
N SER A 194 36.17 -3.88 -16.09
CA SER A 194 37.62 -4.11 -15.96
C SER A 194 38.01 -5.44 -16.63
N PRO A 195 39.16 -5.52 -17.33
CA PRO A 195 40.08 -4.43 -17.65
C PRO A 195 39.62 -3.59 -18.86
N VAL A 196 39.87 -2.30 -18.82
CA VAL A 196 39.58 -1.31 -19.87
C VAL A 196 40.90 -0.75 -20.43
N PRO A 197 41.14 -0.84 -21.75
CA PRO A 197 42.35 -0.31 -22.37
C PRO A 197 42.53 1.20 -22.13
N GLY A 198 43.76 1.72 -22.17
CA GLY A 198 43.96 3.17 -22.17
C GLY A 198 43.34 3.84 -23.41
N GLY A 199 42.74 5.01 -23.25
CA GLY A 199 42.11 5.77 -24.34
C GLY A 199 40.79 6.43 -23.94
N THR A 200 40.15 7.08 -24.92
CA THR A 200 38.77 7.59 -24.76
C THR A 200 37.80 6.45 -25.03
N HIS A 201 36.82 6.27 -24.14
CA HIS A 201 35.78 5.27 -24.32
C HIS A 201 34.41 5.90 -24.24
N THR A 202 33.46 5.30 -24.94
CA THR A 202 32.05 5.60 -24.81
C THR A 202 31.42 4.45 -24.03
N ILE A 203 30.79 4.74 -22.90
CA ILE A 203 30.04 3.76 -22.11
C ILE A 203 28.57 3.90 -22.50
N ALA A 204 27.93 2.79 -22.82
CA ALA A 204 26.48 2.71 -22.99
C ALA A 204 25.86 1.94 -21.83
N VAL A 205 24.71 2.41 -21.36
CA VAL A 205 23.85 1.71 -20.42
C VAL A 205 22.51 1.49 -21.07
N GLU A 206 22.03 0.25 -21.05
CA GLU A 206 20.69 -0.12 -21.46
C GLU A 206 19.90 -0.64 -20.27
N LEU A 207 18.80 0.03 -19.94
CA LEU A 207 17.75 -0.56 -19.10
C LEU A 207 16.84 -1.40 -19.98
N ARG A 208 16.56 -2.63 -19.57
CA ARG A 208 15.64 -3.53 -20.27
C ARG A 208 14.60 -4.04 -19.29
N GLU A 209 13.34 -3.67 -19.51
CA GLU A 209 12.21 -4.14 -18.69
C GLU A 209 10.97 -4.28 -19.56
N ASN A 210 10.31 -5.45 -19.52
CA ASN A 210 9.07 -5.72 -20.25
C ASN A 210 9.08 -5.31 -21.74
N GLY A 211 10.23 -5.46 -22.42
CA GLY A 211 10.40 -5.10 -23.84
C GLY A 211 10.76 -3.63 -24.09
N VAL A 212 10.73 -2.78 -23.07
CA VAL A 212 11.22 -1.39 -23.12
C VAL A 212 12.74 -1.41 -23.02
N ILE A 213 13.41 -0.68 -23.92
CA ILE A 213 14.85 -0.46 -23.89
C ILE A 213 15.12 1.05 -23.79
N ALA A 214 15.82 1.47 -22.74
CA ALA A 214 16.27 2.84 -22.60
C ALA A 214 17.79 2.89 -22.61
N THR A 215 18.36 3.67 -23.53
CA THR A 215 19.81 3.76 -23.70
C THR A 215 20.32 5.13 -23.29
N GLN A 216 21.37 5.17 -22.47
CA GLN A 216 22.12 6.38 -22.16
C GLN A 216 23.60 6.14 -22.43
N VAL A 217 24.29 7.18 -22.90
CA VAL A 217 25.69 7.11 -23.31
C VAL A 217 26.50 8.20 -22.62
N VAL A 218 27.67 7.85 -22.10
CA VAL A 218 28.62 8.80 -21.49
C VAL A 218 30.01 8.59 -22.08
N ASN A 219 30.67 9.69 -22.43
CA ASN A 219 32.06 9.67 -22.90
C ASN A 219 33.01 9.80 -21.71
N VAL A 220 34.00 8.92 -21.63
CA VAL A 220 35.05 8.90 -20.61
C VAL A 220 36.38 9.23 -21.26
N LEU A 221 37.00 10.32 -20.79
CA LEU A 221 38.27 10.82 -21.32
C LEU A 221 39.48 10.04 -20.76
N PRO A 222 40.62 10.00 -21.48
CA PRO A 222 41.84 9.34 -21.01
C PRO A 222 42.35 10.04 -19.75
N GLY A 223 42.54 9.29 -18.66
CA GLY A 223 43.08 9.81 -17.40
C GLY A 223 42.07 10.47 -16.46
N GLN A 224 40.76 10.50 -16.78
CA GLN A 224 39.75 10.69 -15.74
C GLN A 224 39.77 9.48 -14.80
N THR A 225 39.86 9.72 -13.50
CA THR A 225 39.48 8.73 -12.49
C THR A 225 38.00 8.43 -12.68
N VAL A 226 37.70 7.25 -13.19
CA VAL A 226 36.36 6.83 -13.59
C VAL A 226 35.60 6.31 -12.37
N GLU A 227 35.55 7.16 -11.35
CA GLU A 227 34.80 6.96 -10.13
C GLU A 227 33.64 7.93 -10.24
N ASN A 228 32.40 7.42 -10.29
CA ASN A 228 31.13 8.18 -10.32
C ASN A 228 30.56 8.55 -11.70
N VAL A 229 30.65 7.67 -12.70
CA VAL A 229 29.78 7.80 -13.88
C VAL A 229 28.35 7.39 -13.48
N ASN A 230 27.46 8.37 -13.33
CA ASN A 230 26.08 8.13 -12.92
C ASN A 230 25.13 8.22 -14.11
N PHE A 231 24.31 7.18 -14.27
CA PHE A 231 23.23 7.13 -15.24
C PHE A 231 21.92 7.30 -14.48
N LEU A 232 21.11 8.29 -14.85
CA LEU A 232 19.82 8.55 -14.21
C LEU A 232 18.69 8.39 -15.21
N PHE A 233 17.89 7.37 -14.98
CA PHE A 233 16.63 7.17 -15.70
C PHE A 233 15.44 7.55 -14.83
N ARG A 234 14.35 7.91 -15.48
CA ARG A 234 13.05 8.15 -14.87
C ARG A 234 12.01 7.33 -15.61
N LYS A 235 11.03 6.81 -14.87
CA LYS A 235 9.85 6.16 -15.45
C LYS A 235 8.84 7.22 -15.91
N PHE A 236 8.33 7.07 -17.12
CA PHE A 236 7.29 7.92 -17.71
C PHE A 236 6.15 7.06 -18.25
N PHE A 237 4.92 7.52 -18.18
CA PHE A 237 3.70 6.79 -18.54
C PHE A 237 3.13 7.38 -19.82
N ARG A 238 2.68 6.54 -20.76
CA ARG A 238 2.09 7.00 -22.02
C ARG A 238 0.84 7.81 -21.67
N ASP A 239 0.75 8.99 -22.30
CA ASP A 239 -0.35 9.96 -22.17
C ASP A 239 -0.91 10.14 -23.58
N ALA A 240 -1.91 9.33 -23.91
CA ALA A 240 -2.39 9.16 -25.27
C ALA A 240 -3.48 10.15 -25.67
N ASP A 241 -4.22 10.70 -24.71
CA ASP A 241 -5.23 11.72 -24.92
C ASP A 241 -4.78 13.14 -24.57
N GLY A 242 -3.62 13.29 -23.93
CA GLY A 242 -2.93 14.56 -23.74
C GLY A 242 -3.45 15.38 -22.57
N ASP A 243 -4.04 14.76 -21.55
CA ASP A 243 -4.54 15.45 -20.36
C ASP A 243 -3.49 15.66 -19.25
N GLY A 244 -2.29 15.10 -19.43
CA GLY A 244 -1.19 15.21 -18.50
C GLY A 244 -1.14 14.10 -17.44
N TYR A 245 -2.02 13.11 -17.51
CA TYR A 245 -1.94 11.85 -16.79
C TYR A 245 -1.63 10.72 -17.79
N GLY A 246 -1.10 9.60 -17.31
CA GLY A 246 -0.76 8.50 -18.21
C GLY A 246 -1.07 7.14 -17.61
N HIS A 247 -1.20 6.15 -18.49
CA HIS A 247 -1.64 4.82 -18.09
C HIS A 247 -0.58 4.05 -17.30
N TYR A 248 -0.91 3.54 -16.10
CA TYR A 248 0.03 2.89 -15.17
C TYR A 248 0.84 1.71 -15.76
N SER A 249 0.25 0.95 -16.70
CA SER A 249 0.90 -0.21 -17.31
C SER A 249 1.62 0.08 -18.63
N GLN A 250 1.48 1.28 -19.20
CA GLN A 250 2.11 1.66 -20.46
C GLN A 250 3.18 2.69 -20.16
N PHE A 251 4.42 2.24 -19.97
CA PHE A 251 5.50 3.12 -19.53
C PHE A 251 6.80 2.90 -20.30
N ILE A 252 7.67 3.90 -20.25
CA ILE A 252 9.05 3.82 -20.71
C ILE A 252 10.01 4.37 -19.66
N PHE A 253 11.30 4.09 -19.83
CA PHE A 253 12.36 4.79 -19.12
C PHE A 253 13.04 5.79 -20.04
N ALA A 254 13.28 7.00 -19.56
CA ALA A 254 14.04 8.01 -20.29
C ALA A 254 14.77 8.94 -19.32
N THR A 255 15.68 9.76 -19.83
CA THR A 255 16.44 10.74 -19.04
C THR A 255 15.71 12.08 -18.91
N THR A 256 14.78 12.35 -19.82
CA THR A 256 13.91 13.54 -19.87
C THR A 256 12.52 13.14 -20.30
N LEU A 257 11.50 13.91 -19.93
CA LEU A 257 10.10 13.66 -20.31
C LEU A 257 9.94 13.61 -21.85
N PRO A 258 9.59 12.45 -22.43
CA PRO A 258 9.35 12.33 -23.87
C PRO A 258 7.98 12.91 -24.25
N ALA A 259 7.81 13.33 -25.51
CA ALA A 259 6.51 13.79 -26.00
C ALA A 259 5.48 12.64 -26.01
N GLY A 260 4.24 12.92 -25.58
CA GLY A 260 3.17 11.92 -25.45
C GLY A 260 3.31 11.02 -24.21
N TYR A 261 4.04 11.48 -23.19
CA TYR A 261 4.19 10.82 -21.91
C TYR A 261 3.99 11.80 -20.76
N SER A 262 3.56 11.30 -19.61
CA SER A 262 3.41 11.99 -18.34
C SER A 262 4.32 11.40 -17.25
N THR A 263 4.62 12.21 -16.23
CA THR A 263 5.22 11.76 -14.97
C THR A 263 4.18 11.16 -14.01
N ASN A 264 2.89 11.36 -14.26
CA ASN A 264 1.79 10.88 -13.44
C ASN A 264 1.18 9.61 -14.08
N SER A 265 0.95 8.58 -13.28
CA SER A 265 0.54 7.25 -13.74
C SER A 265 -0.92 6.91 -13.42
N TRP A 266 -1.70 7.88 -12.97
CA TRP A 266 -3.00 7.66 -12.34
C TRP A 266 -4.19 7.85 -13.29
N ASP A 267 -3.93 7.75 -14.59
CA ASP A 267 -5.00 7.81 -15.59
C ASP A 267 -5.73 6.46 -15.67
N CYS A 268 -7.03 6.50 -15.39
CA CYS A 268 -7.92 5.34 -15.48
C CYS A 268 -8.52 5.16 -16.90
N ASN A 269 -8.42 6.16 -17.78
CA ASN A 269 -8.87 6.10 -19.16
C ASN A 269 -8.01 6.95 -20.12
N ASP A 270 -6.86 6.39 -20.51
CA ASP A 270 -5.85 6.91 -21.47
C ASP A 270 -6.35 6.98 -22.94
N ALA A 271 -7.62 7.29 -23.13
CA ALA A 271 -8.26 7.53 -24.41
C ALA A 271 -9.31 8.65 -24.34
N ASN A 272 -9.56 9.21 -23.15
CA ASN A 272 -10.52 10.28 -22.94
C ASN A 272 -9.97 11.33 -21.97
N PRO A 273 -9.58 12.53 -22.45
CA PRO A 273 -8.92 13.55 -21.65
C PRO A 273 -9.84 14.23 -20.62
N ALA A 274 -11.11 13.83 -20.56
CA ALA A 274 -12.06 14.27 -19.55
C ALA A 274 -12.13 13.34 -18.32
N ILE A 275 -11.49 12.16 -18.38
CA ILE A 275 -11.52 11.15 -17.31
C ILE A 275 -10.09 11.00 -16.78
N ASN A 276 -9.78 11.72 -15.70
CA ASN A 276 -8.46 11.73 -15.07
C ASN A 276 -8.52 12.27 -13.64
N PRO A 277 -7.47 12.08 -12.83
CA PRO A 277 -7.42 12.55 -11.43
C PRO A 277 -7.69 14.04 -11.16
N GLY A 278 -7.65 14.89 -12.18
CA GLY A 278 -7.96 16.31 -12.07
C GLY A 278 -9.39 16.66 -12.47
N ALA A 279 -10.16 15.72 -13.00
CA ALA A 279 -11.53 15.95 -13.45
C ALA A 279 -12.49 16.15 -12.28
N THR A 280 -13.61 16.81 -12.58
CA THR A 280 -14.74 16.95 -11.64
C THR A 280 -15.79 15.93 -12.01
N GLU A 281 -16.24 15.15 -11.03
CA GLU A 281 -17.35 14.22 -11.17
C GLU A 281 -18.58 14.90 -11.77
N ILE A 282 -19.24 14.21 -12.69
CA ILE A 282 -20.55 14.59 -13.22
C ILE A 282 -21.45 13.35 -13.23
N CYS A 283 -22.76 13.53 -13.01
CA CYS A 283 -23.71 12.42 -13.00
C CYS A 283 -23.85 11.70 -14.35
N ASN A 284 -22.93 10.80 -14.68
CA ASN A 284 -22.83 10.11 -15.97
C ASN A 284 -22.56 8.59 -15.83
N GLY A 285 -22.41 8.08 -14.59
CA GLY A 285 -22.11 6.67 -14.31
C GLY A 285 -20.65 6.26 -14.54
N ILE A 286 -19.74 7.23 -14.65
CA ILE A 286 -18.30 7.04 -14.85
C ILE A 286 -17.57 7.66 -13.64
N ASP A 287 -16.48 7.02 -13.22
CA ASP A 287 -15.51 7.61 -12.29
C ASP A 287 -14.63 8.58 -13.10
N ASP A 288 -15.06 9.83 -13.21
CA ASP A 288 -14.40 10.85 -14.04
C ASP A 288 -13.06 11.25 -13.43
N ASN A 289 -12.96 11.27 -12.09
CA ASN A 289 -11.78 11.73 -11.37
C ASN A 289 -10.82 10.59 -10.95
N CYS A 290 -11.06 9.35 -11.40
CA CYS A 290 -10.23 8.18 -11.12
C CYS A 290 -9.93 7.93 -9.63
N ASP A 291 -10.81 8.34 -8.70
CA ASP A 291 -10.63 8.14 -7.26
C ASP A 291 -11.22 6.80 -6.76
N GLY A 292 -11.89 6.07 -7.65
CA GLY A 292 -12.56 4.80 -7.38
C GLY A 292 -14.01 4.93 -6.92
N ILE A 293 -14.57 6.15 -6.90
CA ILE A 293 -15.95 6.43 -6.48
C ILE A 293 -16.71 7.05 -7.66
N THR A 294 -17.58 6.27 -8.28
CA THR A 294 -18.49 6.76 -9.32
C THR A 294 -19.63 7.59 -8.71
N ASP A 295 -19.84 8.81 -9.22
CA ASP A 295 -21.01 9.65 -8.94
C ASP A 295 -21.34 9.82 -7.43
N PRO A 296 -20.41 10.32 -6.58
CA PRO A 296 -20.65 10.47 -5.15
C PRO A 296 -21.82 11.41 -4.80
N GLU A 297 -22.34 11.31 -3.57
CA GLU A 297 -23.38 12.21 -3.06
C GLU A 297 -22.93 13.68 -3.17
N GLY A 298 -23.79 14.54 -3.74
CA GLY A 298 -23.48 15.95 -3.97
C GLY A 298 -22.74 16.26 -5.27
N THR A 299 -22.56 15.28 -6.16
CA THR A 299 -21.97 15.48 -7.49
C THR A 299 -22.69 16.60 -8.26
N PRO A 300 -21.97 17.53 -8.90
CA PRO A 300 -22.59 18.58 -9.72
C PRO A 300 -23.64 18.04 -10.71
N GLY A 301 -24.84 18.61 -10.65
CA GLY A 301 -25.97 18.16 -11.47
C GLY A 301 -26.83 17.06 -10.83
N CYS A 302 -26.53 16.65 -9.60
CA CYS A 302 -27.39 15.74 -8.84
C CYS A 302 -28.80 16.31 -8.62
N ILE A 303 -29.75 15.40 -8.41
CA ILE A 303 -31.15 15.71 -8.10
C ILE A 303 -31.37 15.46 -6.61
N THR A 304 -32.14 16.33 -5.97
CA THR A 304 -32.56 16.13 -4.57
C THR A 304 -33.62 15.03 -4.52
N TYR A 305 -33.30 13.93 -3.83
CA TYR A 305 -34.24 12.87 -3.48
C TYR A 305 -34.56 12.94 -1.99
N TYR A 306 -35.84 12.88 -1.66
CA TYR A 306 -36.35 12.81 -0.29
C TYR A 306 -36.44 11.35 0.16
N TYR A 307 -36.21 11.14 1.45
CA TYR A 307 -36.40 9.84 2.08
C TYR A 307 -37.90 9.54 2.12
N ASP A 308 -38.25 8.42 1.51
CA ASP A 308 -39.59 7.87 1.32
C ASP A 308 -39.50 6.43 1.85
N ALA A 309 -40.12 6.13 2.99
CA ALA A 309 -40.06 4.82 3.62
C ALA A 309 -41.20 3.91 3.17
N ASP A 310 -42.39 4.44 2.88
CA ASP A 310 -43.60 3.65 2.59
C ASP A 310 -43.94 3.49 1.11
N GLY A 311 -43.38 4.31 0.23
CA GLY A 311 -43.37 4.15 -1.22
C GLY A 311 -44.50 4.84 -1.96
N ASP A 312 -45.11 5.87 -1.39
CA ASP A 312 -46.17 6.63 -2.06
C ASP A 312 -45.68 7.72 -3.04
N GLY A 313 -44.38 8.01 -3.02
CA GLY A 313 -43.73 8.98 -3.91
C GLY A 313 -43.55 10.39 -3.32
N TRP A 314 -44.02 10.60 -2.09
CA TRP A 314 -43.71 11.75 -1.25
C TRP A 314 -42.65 11.34 -0.23
N GLY A 315 -41.87 12.31 0.25
CA GLY A 315 -40.85 12.05 1.25
C GLY A 315 -40.76 13.17 2.27
N VAL A 316 -40.02 12.90 3.34
CA VAL A 316 -39.91 13.82 4.47
C VAL A 316 -39.06 15.03 4.10
N SER A 317 -39.63 16.24 4.17
CA SER A 317 -38.99 17.51 3.76
C SER A 317 -37.61 17.77 4.40
N GLY A 318 -37.40 17.29 5.63
CA GLY A 318 -36.16 17.47 6.38
C GLY A 318 -35.09 16.39 6.16
N ASN A 319 -35.37 15.36 5.37
CA ASN A 319 -34.48 14.23 5.14
C ASN A 319 -34.31 14.00 3.63
N SER A 320 -33.30 14.64 3.04
CA SER A 320 -33.01 14.55 1.62
C SER A 320 -31.52 14.41 1.33
N LYS A 321 -31.22 13.89 0.15
CA LYS A 321 -29.87 13.75 -0.39
C LYS A 321 -29.82 14.21 -1.84
N CYS A 322 -28.69 14.78 -2.25
CA CYS A 322 -28.46 15.10 -3.65
C CYS A 322 -27.73 13.94 -4.32
N LEU A 323 -28.43 13.19 -5.18
CA LEU A 323 -27.95 11.95 -5.79
C LEU A 323 -28.10 12.01 -7.31
N CYS A 324 -27.24 11.29 -8.04
CA CYS A 324 -27.34 11.14 -9.49
C CYS A 324 -28.46 10.17 -9.92
N ALA A 325 -28.87 9.28 -9.02
CA ALA A 325 -29.97 8.34 -9.18
C ALA A 325 -30.60 8.03 -7.80
N PRO A 326 -31.86 7.58 -7.73
CA PRO A 326 -32.47 7.19 -6.46
C PRO A 326 -31.70 6.03 -5.84
N SER A 327 -31.56 6.04 -4.51
CA SER A 327 -30.79 5.03 -3.78
C SER A 327 -31.48 4.64 -2.46
N GLY A 328 -31.90 3.38 -2.40
CA GLY A 328 -32.69 2.86 -1.28
C GLY A 328 -33.99 3.65 -1.10
N ASN A 329 -34.18 4.21 0.09
CA ASN A 329 -35.36 5.02 0.43
C ASN A 329 -35.25 6.48 -0.01
N TYR A 330 -34.08 6.95 -0.49
CA TYR A 330 -33.99 8.26 -1.14
C TYR A 330 -34.47 8.14 -2.58
N ARG A 331 -35.79 8.18 -2.77
CA ARG A 331 -36.45 7.91 -4.07
C ARG A 331 -37.58 8.88 -4.42
N ALA A 332 -38.15 9.60 -3.44
CA ALA A 332 -39.19 10.58 -3.71
C ALA A 332 -38.60 11.88 -4.26
N LEU A 333 -39.29 12.48 -5.23
CA LEU A 333 -38.94 13.80 -5.78
C LEU A 333 -39.73 14.93 -5.12
N GLN A 334 -40.82 14.59 -4.44
CA GLN A 334 -41.69 15.54 -3.78
C GLN A 334 -41.48 15.48 -2.26
N PRO A 335 -41.28 16.63 -1.59
CA PRO A 335 -41.28 16.72 -0.14
C PRO A 335 -42.69 16.92 0.39
N GLY A 336 -42.89 16.68 1.68
CA GLY A 336 -44.09 17.13 2.41
C GLY A 336 -44.85 16.03 3.12
N ASP A 337 -44.36 14.79 3.04
CA ASP A 337 -44.97 13.67 3.74
C ASP A 337 -44.93 13.87 5.26
N CYS A 338 -46.12 13.92 5.86
CA CYS A 338 -46.34 14.07 7.29
C CYS A 338 -46.34 12.73 8.04
N ASN A 339 -46.47 11.59 7.34
CA ASN A 339 -46.39 10.24 7.89
C ASN A 339 -45.79 9.21 6.92
N ASP A 340 -44.46 9.25 6.83
CA ASP A 340 -43.56 8.38 6.02
C ASP A 340 -43.54 6.88 6.41
N ASN A 341 -44.56 6.39 7.12
CA ASN A 341 -44.77 4.96 7.37
C ASN A 341 -46.16 4.50 6.93
N ASN A 342 -46.96 5.36 6.30
CA ASN A 342 -48.30 5.04 5.83
C ASN A 342 -48.53 5.65 4.43
N PRO A 343 -48.56 4.82 3.36
CA PRO A 343 -48.63 5.31 1.98
C PRO A 343 -50.02 5.85 1.58
N ASN A 344 -50.94 5.99 2.53
CA ASN A 344 -52.23 6.65 2.33
C ASN A 344 -52.26 8.05 2.94
N ILE A 345 -51.20 8.49 3.61
CA ILE A 345 -51.10 9.79 4.25
C ILE A 345 -50.00 10.57 3.54
N TYR A 346 -50.37 11.50 2.66
CA TYR A 346 -49.45 12.28 1.86
C TYR A 346 -50.12 13.56 1.35
N PRO A 347 -49.34 14.57 0.93
CA PRO A 347 -49.87 15.81 0.37
C PRO A 347 -50.98 15.61 -0.69
N GLY A 348 -52.21 16.01 -0.35
CA GLY A 348 -53.39 15.93 -1.20
C GLY A 348 -54.05 14.55 -1.28
N ALA A 349 -53.78 13.63 -0.35
CA ALA A 349 -54.58 12.41 -0.19
C ALA A 349 -56.04 12.74 0.19
N PRO A 350 -57.01 11.82 -0.01
CA PRO A 350 -58.37 12.05 0.49
C PRO A 350 -58.44 11.94 2.02
N GLU A 351 -58.95 12.98 2.66
CA GLU A 351 -59.28 12.97 4.10
C GLU A 351 -60.32 11.88 4.45
N ALA A 352 -60.10 11.18 5.57
CA ALA A 352 -61.06 10.27 6.16
C ALA A 352 -61.37 10.67 7.60
N CYS A 353 -62.59 10.39 8.08
CA CYS A 353 -62.96 10.61 9.48
C CYS A 353 -62.27 9.60 10.42
N ASN A 354 -60.95 9.74 10.60
CA ASN A 354 -60.08 8.80 11.32
C ASN A 354 -59.21 9.49 12.40
N GLY A 355 -59.32 10.82 12.54
CA GLY A 355 -58.56 11.63 13.48
C GLY A 355 -57.12 11.89 13.06
N MET A 356 -56.78 11.70 11.80
CA MET A 356 -55.47 11.98 11.19
C MET A 356 -55.59 13.12 10.18
N ASP A 357 -54.45 13.71 9.87
CA ASP A 357 -54.26 14.64 8.75
C ASP A 357 -53.75 13.76 7.61
N ASP A 358 -54.66 13.21 6.81
CA ASP A 358 -54.34 12.26 5.74
C ASP A 358 -53.72 13.00 4.55
N ASP A 359 -54.12 14.25 4.30
CA ASP A 359 -53.67 15.02 3.15
C ASP A 359 -52.50 15.98 3.43
N CYS A 360 -52.01 15.98 4.67
CA CYS A 360 -50.86 16.74 5.16
C CYS A 360 -50.99 18.26 4.99
N ASP A 361 -52.21 18.81 4.99
CA ASP A 361 -52.44 20.26 4.90
C ASP A 361 -52.45 20.98 6.27
N GLY A 362 -52.48 20.20 7.36
CA GLY A 362 -52.48 20.66 8.75
C GLY A 362 -53.86 20.73 9.41
N ALA A 363 -54.94 20.40 8.70
CA ALA A 363 -56.26 20.13 9.25
C ALA A 363 -56.47 18.63 9.45
N THR A 364 -57.54 18.28 10.16
CA THR A 364 -57.88 16.87 10.44
C THR A 364 -59.38 16.72 10.27
N ASP A 365 -59.82 15.65 9.62
CA ASP A 365 -61.23 15.25 9.58
C ASP A 365 -62.16 16.37 9.03
N GLU A 366 -61.83 16.87 7.84
CA GLU A 366 -62.50 18.04 7.24
C GLU A 366 -63.97 17.82 6.82
N GLU A 367 -64.64 18.93 6.47
CA GLU A 367 -66.00 18.86 5.92
C GLU A 367 -66.00 18.10 4.58
N GLY A 368 -66.73 16.97 4.55
CA GLY A 368 -66.78 16.09 3.39
C GLY A 368 -65.77 14.94 3.41
N ALA A 369 -64.99 14.77 4.49
CA ALA A 369 -64.06 13.65 4.66
C ALA A 369 -64.77 12.29 4.50
N GLN A 370 -64.05 11.29 4.02
CA GLN A 370 -64.59 9.96 3.78
C GLN A 370 -65.12 9.34 5.09
N GLY A 371 -66.39 8.89 5.06
CA GLY A 371 -67.08 8.35 6.23
C GLY A 371 -67.81 9.39 7.07
N CYS A 372 -67.86 10.65 6.64
CA CYS A 372 -68.64 11.69 7.30
C CYS A 372 -70.13 11.36 7.38
N ILE A 373 -70.77 11.88 8.43
CA ILE A 373 -72.21 11.79 8.65
C ILE A 373 -72.83 13.14 8.28
N THR A 374 -73.99 13.12 7.62
CA THR A 374 -74.74 14.34 7.35
C THR A 374 -75.41 14.83 8.63
N TYR A 375 -75.00 16.00 9.11
CA TYR A 375 -75.64 16.72 10.21
C TYR A 375 -76.45 17.90 9.67
N TYR A 376 -77.65 18.08 10.20
CA TYR A 376 -78.54 19.19 9.90
C TYR A 376 -78.34 20.31 10.93
N TYR A 377 -78.50 21.55 10.46
CA TYR A 377 -78.51 22.72 11.33
C TYR A 377 -79.74 22.67 12.22
N ASP A 378 -79.49 22.64 13.52
CA ASP A 378 -80.43 22.52 14.64
C ASP A 378 -80.11 23.71 15.57
N ALA A 379 -80.99 24.71 15.62
CA ALA A 379 -80.78 25.92 16.41
C ALA A 379 -81.31 25.77 17.84
N ASP A 380 -82.41 25.05 18.05
CA ASP A 380 -83.15 24.99 19.32
C ASP A 380 -82.87 23.74 20.18
N GLY A 381 -82.32 22.68 19.60
CA GLY A 381 -81.71 21.55 20.28
C GLY A 381 -82.61 20.34 20.46
N ASP A 382 -83.64 20.18 19.65
CA ASP A 382 -84.58 19.05 19.77
C ASP A 382 -84.14 17.76 19.05
N GLY A 383 -83.09 17.84 18.22
CA GLY A 383 -82.51 16.72 17.49
C GLY A 383 -83.01 16.54 16.05
N TYR A 384 -83.94 17.37 15.60
CA TYR A 384 -84.30 17.58 14.21
C TYR A 384 -83.64 18.87 13.71
N GLY A 385 -83.46 18.98 12.39
CA GLY A 385 -82.86 20.17 11.82
C GLY A 385 -83.36 20.47 10.41
N VAL A 386 -83.01 21.65 9.94
CA VAL A 386 -83.49 22.19 8.66
C VAL A 386 -82.91 21.38 7.48
N THR A 387 -83.77 20.70 6.72
CA THR A 387 -83.38 19.83 5.59
C THR A 387 -82.48 20.51 4.55
N SER A 388 -82.68 21.80 4.29
CA SER A 388 -81.89 22.56 3.31
C SER A 388 -80.54 23.07 3.84
N LYS A 389 -80.22 22.84 5.12
CA LYS A 389 -78.98 23.28 5.77
C LYS A 389 -78.29 22.08 6.40
N SER A 390 -77.50 21.39 5.61
CA SER A 390 -76.74 20.22 6.05
C SER A 390 -75.27 20.31 5.69
N LYS A 391 -74.44 19.64 6.48
CA LYS A 391 -73.00 19.46 6.27
C LYS A 391 -72.64 18.01 6.48
N CYS A 392 -71.65 17.51 5.73
CA CYS A 392 -71.08 16.21 6.00
C CYS A 392 -69.87 16.37 6.92
N LEU A 393 -69.99 15.94 8.18
CA LEU A 393 -68.99 16.15 9.22
C LEU A 393 -68.62 14.83 9.91
N CYS A 394 -67.42 14.74 10.46
CA CYS A 394 -66.97 13.59 11.24
C CYS A 394 -67.53 13.57 12.67
N ALA A 395 -67.93 14.74 13.19
CA ALA A 395 -68.58 14.93 14.47
C ALA A 395 -69.51 16.15 14.40
N PRO A 396 -70.54 16.25 15.26
CA PRO A 396 -71.39 17.43 15.30
C PRO A 396 -70.56 18.67 15.66
N SER A 397 -70.80 19.79 14.98
CA SER A 397 -70.04 21.04 15.18
C SER A 397 -70.97 22.25 15.23
N GLY A 398 -70.95 22.95 16.37
CA GLY A 398 -71.86 24.07 16.63
C GLY A 398 -73.33 23.65 16.52
N ASN A 399 -74.08 24.32 15.65
CA ASN A 399 -75.49 24.02 15.41
C ASN A 399 -75.71 22.90 14.38
N TYR A 400 -74.68 22.40 13.68
CA TYR A 400 -74.82 21.20 12.86
C TYR A 400 -74.70 19.96 13.74
N ARG A 401 -75.80 19.57 14.39
CA ARG A 401 -75.83 18.50 15.41
C ARG A 401 -77.00 17.53 15.29
N ALA A 402 -78.06 17.87 14.56
CA ALA A 402 -79.18 16.97 14.33
C ALA A 402 -78.84 15.91 13.28
N MET A 403 -79.24 14.66 13.52
CA MET A 403 -79.10 13.57 12.55
C MET A 403 -80.39 13.35 11.76
N GLN A 404 -81.49 13.97 12.18
CA GLN A 404 -82.79 13.87 11.54
C GLN A 404 -83.11 15.18 10.80
N PRO A 405 -83.53 15.13 9.53
CA PRO A 405 -84.05 16.30 8.82
C PRO A 405 -85.53 16.53 9.13
N GLY A 406 -86.07 17.66 8.68
CA GLY A 406 -87.52 17.86 8.54
C GLY A 406 -88.13 18.89 9.48
N ASP A 407 -87.31 19.55 10.29
CA ASP A 407 -87.77 20.61 11.18
C ASP A 407 -88.33 21.81 10.39
N CYS A 408 -89.60 22.13 10.65
CA CYS A 408 -90.34 23.22 10.03
C CYS A 408 -90.24 24.55 10.78
N ASN A 409 -89.75 24.55 12.03
CA ASN A 409 -89.48 25.75 12.84
C ASN A 409 -88.32 25.53 13.83
N ASP A 410 -87.11 25.61 13.28
CA ASP A 410 -85.79 25.49 13.92
C ASP A 410 -85.43 26.61 14.93
N SER A 411 -86.42 27.16 15.61
CA SER A 411 -86.29 28.12 16.70
C SER A 411 -87.22 27.79 17.86
N ASP A 412 -88.02 26.74 17.75
CA ASP A 412 -88.92 26.24 18.80
C ASP A 412 -88.76 24.72 18.95
N PRO A 413 -88.14 24.25 20.06
CA PRO A 413 -87.83 22.82 20.24
C PRO A 413 -89.08 21.95 20.52
N ASN A 414 -90.29 22.51 20.37
CA ASN A 414 -91.55 21.78 20.41
C ASN A 414 -92.15 21.55 19.02
N VAL A 415 -91.54 22.08 17.96
CA VAL A 415 -92.06 22.02 16.59
C VAL A 415 -91.08 21.22 15.74
N HIS A 416 -91.37 19.94 15.54
CA HIS A 416 -90.49 19.02 14.82
C HIS A 416 -91.25 17.77 14.35
N PRO A 417 -90.72 17.00 13.37
CA PRO A 417 -91.33 15.75 12.93
C PRO A 417 -91.80 14.83 14.06
N GLY A 418 -93.12 14.60 14.12
CA GLY A 418 -93.76 13.74 15.11
C GLY A 418 -93.85 14.31 16.52
N ALA A 419 -93.73 15.64 16.70
CA ALA A 419 -94.09 16.30 17.95
C ALA A 419 -95.59 16.14 18.25
N PRO A 420 -96.03 16.22 19.51
CA PRO A 420 -97.46 16.23 19.82
C PRO A 420 -98.10 17.58 19.47
N GLU A 421 -99.13 17.55 18.63
CA GLU A 421 -99.97 18.71 18.29
C GLU A 421 -100.56 19.40 19.53
N ARG A 422 -100.45 20.74 19.53
CA ARG A 422 -101.08 21.64 20.49
C ARG A 422 -102.03 22.51 19.69
N CYS A 423 -103.26 22.71 20.14
CA CYS A 423 -104.19 23.63 19.48
C CYS A 423 -103.75 25.12 19.63
N ASN A 424 -102.64 25.50 18.99
CA ASN A 424 -101.93 26.77 19.12
C ASN A 424 -101.82 27.50 17.76
N GLY A 425 -102.30 26.89 16.67
CA GLY A 425 -102.24 27.42 15.31
C GLY A 425 -100.88 27.26 14.62
N VAL A 426 -100.02 26.38 15.13
CA VAL A 426 -98.75 25.95 14.57
C VAL A 426 -98.89 24.48 14.16
N ASP A 427 -98.29 24.10 13.04
CA ASP A 427 -98.06 22.71 12.67
C ASP A 427 -96.89 22.22 13.53
N ASP A 428 -97.17 21.64 14.71
CA ASP A 428 -96.14 21.28 15.69
C ASP A 428 -95.40 20.02 15.21
N ASP A 429 -96.07 19.09 14.54
CA ASP A 429 -95.50 17.79 14.12
C ASP A 429 -94.87 17.79 12.72
N CYS A 430 -94.94 18.92 12.02
CA CYS A 430 -94.40 19.18 10.69
C CYS A 430 -94.94 18.23 9.58
N ASP A 431 -96.18 17.74 9.70
CA ASP A 431 -96.82 16.89 8.68
C ASP A 431 -97.52 17.69 7.55
N GLY A 432 -97.64 19.01 7.71
CA GLY A 432 -98.27 19.93 6.76
C GLY A 432 -99.76 20.18 7.01
N ILE A 433 -100.31 19.68 8.12
CA ILE A 433 -101.64 19.96 8.66
C ILE A 433 -101.44 20.79 9.95
N THR A 434 -102.46 21.51 10.40
CA THR A 434 -102.34 22.37 11.59
C THR A 434 -103.43 21.98 12.58
N ASP A 435 -103.04 21.77 13.84
CA ASP A 435 -103.93 21.47 14.97
C ASP A 435 -104.76 20.17 14.77
N GLU A 436 -104.21 19.12 14.13
CA GLU A 436 -104.91 17.83 14.01
C GLU A 436 -104.76 16.93 15.24
N GLY A 437 -105.84 16.24 15.62
CA GLY A 437 -105.78 15.28 16.73
C GLY A 437 -105.64 15.92 18.13
N CYS A 438 -105.69 17.24 18.22
CA CYS A 438 -106.02 18.00 19.41
C CYS A 438 -107.56 18.23 19.50
#